data_AF-A0A3P6S1L0-F1
#
_entry.id   AF-A0A3P6S1L0-F1
#
_cell.length_a   1.000
_cell.length_b   1.000
_cell.length_c   1.000
_cell.angle_alpha   90.00
_cell.angle_beta   90.00
_cell.angle_gamma   90.00
#
_symmetry.space_group_name_H-M   'P 1'
#
loop_
_entity.id
_entity.type
_entity.pdbx_description
1 polymer ?
#
loop_
_entity_poly.entity_id
_entity_poly.type
_entity_poly.pdbx_seq_one_letter_code
_entity_poly.pdbx_strand_id
1 'polypeptide(L)'
;MEVNVKPTPLSKLFYFNRDKWGFFGLGLLATIIGGTITPVFALVYAQIIGTYSLPLNEMKREVYFWCGMFLVIGAVQSLSFFASAMCLGRCGENLTMKLRLEAFRNLLRQDIGFYDDLRHGTGKLCTRFATDAPNVRYVGFA
;
A
#
# COMPACT_ATOMS: atom_id res chain seq x y z
N MET A 1 -15.99 -25.95 -15.69
CA MET A 1 -14.57 -26.21 -16.01
C MET A 1 -13.83 -24.92 -15.81
N GLU A 2 -13.00 -24.86 -14.77
CA GLU A 2 -12.19 -23.68 -14.45
C GLU A 2 -11.19 -23.45 -15.58
N VAL A 3 -11.23 -22.28 -16.20
CA VAL A 3 -10.19 -21.86 -17.14
C VAL A 3 -8.91 -21.74 -16.33
N ASN A 4 -7.95 -22.65 -16.54
CA ASN A 4 -6.63 -22.58 -15.92
C ASN A 4 -5.87 -21.41 -16.55
N VAL A 5 -6.02 -20.24 -15.94
CA VAL A 5 -5.31 -19.02 -16.35
C VAL A 5 -3.93 -19.07 -15.70
N LYS A 6 -2.87 -19.10 -16.51
CA LYS A 6 -1.50 -19.01 -16.01
C LYS A 6 -1.36 -17.71 -15.21
N PRO A 7 -0.89 -17.74 -13.94
CA PRO A 7 -0.79 -16.54 -13.13
C PRO A 7 0.14 -15.56 -13.82
N THR A 8 -0.39 -14.38 -14.17
CA THR A 8 0.43 -13.31 -14.72
C THR A 8 1.39 -12.82 -13.65
N PRO A 9 2.69 -12.72 -13.94
CA PRO A 9 3.65 -12.23 -12.96
C PRO A 9 3.32 -10.77 -12.60
N LEU A 10 3.32 -10.46 -11.30
CA LEU A 10 3.00 -9.12 -10.78
C LEU A 10 3.90 -8.03 -11.37
N SER A 11 5.14 -8.38 -11.74
CA SER A 11 6.08 -7.49 -12.43
C SER A 11 5.53 -6.93 -13.74
N LYS A 12 4.72 -7.70 -14.47
CA LYS A 12 4.07 -7.27 -15.72
C LYS A 12 2.94 -6.28 -15.46
N LEU A 13 2.23 -6.43 -14.35
CA LEU A 13 1.20 -5.50 -13.88
C LEU A 13 1.82 -4.16 -13.45
N PHE A 14 2.94 -4.21 -12.74
CA PHE A 14 3.70 -3.03 -12.31
C PHE A 14 4.34 -2.27 -13.49
N TYR A 15 4.79 -2.99 -14.52
CA TYR A 15 5.33 -2.40 -15.75
C TYR A 15 4.28 -1.61 -16.54
N PHE A 16 3.02 -2.07 -16.54
CA PHE A 16 1.91 -1.43 -17.25
C PHE A 16 1.53 -0.05 -16.70
N ASN A 17 1.99 0.32 -15.49
CA ASN A 17 1.69 1.61 -14.84
C ASN A 17 2.94 2.50 -14.63
N ARG A 18 3.98 2.37 -15.46
CA ARG A 18 5.26 3.12 -15.35
C ARG A 18 5.13 4.65 -15.30
N ASP A 19 4.12 5.21 -15.97
CA ASP A 19 4.00 6.68 -16.13
C ASP A 19 3.79 7.48 -14.83
N LYS A 20 3.46 6.84 -13.69
CA LYS A 20 3.29 7.54 -12.39
C LYS A 20 4.08 6.92 -11.24
N TRP A 21 5.19 6.25 -11.52
CA TRP A 21 6.05 5.62 -10.49
C TRP A 21 6.63 6.60 -9.47
N GLY A 22 6.72 7.90 -9.78
CA GLY A 22 7.23 8.91 -8.84
C GLY A 22 6.43 8.96 -7.53
N PHE A 23 5.10 9.02 -7.59
CA PHE A 23 4.24 9.04 -6.40
C PHE A 23 4.23 7.71 -5.65
N PHE A 24 4.36 6.59 -6.38
CA PHE A 24 4.47 5.26 -5.79
C PHE A 24 5.80 5.11 -5.02
N GLY A 25 6.91 5.55 -5.60
CA GLY A 25 8.23 5.54 -4.96
C GLY A 25 8.29 6.43 -3.72
N LEU A 26 7.69 7.63 -3.79
CA LEU A 26 7.57 8.53 -2.64
C LEU A 26 6.76 7.91 -1.50
N GLY A 27 5.64 7.25 -1.83
CA GLY A 27 4.84 6.48 -0.86
C GLY A 27 5.65 5.37 -0.22
N LEU A 28 6.37 4.56 -1.02
CA LEU A 28 7.21 3.46 -0.54
C LEU A 28 8.32 3.91 0.42
N LEU A 29 9.01 4.99 0.08
CA LEU A 29 10.04 5.57 0.94
C LEU A 29 9.44 6.03 2.27
N ALA A 30 8.28 6.67 2.24
CA ALA A 30 7.59 7.11 3.44
C ALA A 30 7.13 5.93 4.32
N THR A 31 6.71 4.81 3.74
CA THR A 31 6.36 3.60 4.51
C THR A 31 7.59 2.93 5.13
N ILE A 32 8.73 2.91 4.42
CA ILE A 32 9.99 2.39 4.97
C ILE A 32 10.39 3.22 6.21
N ILE A 33 10.36 4.55 6.09
CA ILE A 33 10.64 5.46 7.22
C ILE A 33 9.65 5.19 8.36
N GLY A 34 8.35 5.10 8.07
CA GLY A 34 7.32 4.78 9.06
C GLY A 34 7.52 3.42 9.75
N GLY A 35 8.04 2.42 9.03
CA GLY A 35 8.36 1.09 9.59
C GLY A 35 9.59 1.09 10.48
N THR A 36 10.59 1.94 10.19
CA THR A 36 11.79 2.10 11.04
C THR A 36 11.50 2.82 12.35
N ILE A 37 10.36 3.51 12.48
CA ILE A 37 10.01 4.22 13.70
C ILE A 37 9.68 3.26 14.85
N THR A 38 9.15 2.07 14.58
CA THR A 38 8.88 1.05 15.63
C THR A 38 10.15 0.60 16.37
N PRO A 39 11.25 0.17 15.70
CA PRO A 39 12.49 -0.16 16.40
C PRO A 39 13.17 1.07 17.03
N VAL A 40 13.10 2.26 16.41
CA VAL A 40 13.64 3.49 17.00
C VAL A 40 12.91 3.84 18.30
N PHE A 41 11.58 3.72 18.33
CA PHE A 41 10.77 3.92 19.53
C PHE A 41 11.19 2.97 20.66
N ALA A 42 11.43 1.69 20.35
CA ALA A 42 11.89 0.71 21.32
C ALA A 42 13.28 1.06 21.91
N LEU A 43 14.21 1.52 21.07
CA LEU A 43 15.55 1.94 21.53
C LEU A 43 15.48 3.17 22.44
N VAL A 44 14.70 4.19 22.06
CA VAL A 44 14.51 5.39 22.88
C VAL A 44 13.86 5.04 24.22
N TYR A 45 12.86 4.17 24.20
CA TYR A 45 12.19 3.69 25.40
C TYR A 45 13.14 2.97 26.36
N ALA A 46 14.05 2.14 25.83
CA ALA A 46 15.07 1.47 26.64
C ALA A 46 16.04 2.46 27.32
N GLN A 47 16.43 3.55 26.64
CA GLN A 47 17.31 4.58 27.21
C GLN A 47 16.66 5.33 28.38
N ILE A 48 15.35 5.61 28.28
CA ILE A 48 14.58 6.23 29.36
C ILE A 48 14.53 5.33 30.57
N ILE A 49 14.32 4.02 30.37
CA ILE A 49 14.37 3.04 31.47
C ILE A 49 15.75 3.06 32.15
N GLY A 50 16.83 3.12 31.36
CA GLY A 50 18.19 3.22 31.88
C GLY A 50 18.45 4.52 32.68
N THR A 51 17.81 5.62 32.30
CA THR A 51 17.94 6.93 32.95
C THR A 51 17.43 6.94 34.40
N TYR A 52 16.48 6.05 34.75
CA TYR A 52 15.98 5.95 36.12
C TYR A 52 17.03 5.46 37.14
N SER A 53 18.19 4.96 36.68
CA SER A 53 19.29 4.56 37.56
C SER A 53 20.17 5.73 38.03
N LEU A 54 20.00 6.93 37.45
CA LEU A 54 20.78 8.13 37.79
C LEU A 54 20.23 8.89 39.02
N PRO A 55 21.08 9.71 39.69
CA PRO A 55 20.65 10.58 40.78
C PRO A 55 19.56 11.57 40.35
N LEU A 56 18.66 11.89 41.31
CA LEU A 56 17.37 12.58 41.07
C LEU A 56 17.47 13.91 40.29
N ASN A 57 18.57 14.65 40.46
CA ASN A 57 18.77 15.95 39.81
C ASN A 57 19.13 15.81 38.32
N GLU A 58 19.88 14.78 37.95
CA GLU A 58 20.27 14.52 36.55
C GLU A 58 19.16 13.78 35.80
N MET A 59 18.46 12.87 36.49
CA MET A 59 17.32 12.12 35.95
C MET A 59 16.24 13.04 35.39
N LYS A 60 15.82 14.09 36.12
CA LYS A 60 14.77 15.00 35.65
C LYS A 60 15.14 15.67 34.32
N ARG A 61 16.38 16.14 34.20
CA ARG A 61 16.86 16.83 32.99
C ARG A 61 16.86 15.91 31.78
N GLU A 62 17.35 14.68 31.93
CA GLU A 62 17.36 13.71 30.83
C GLU A 62 15.94 13.25 30.47
N VAL A 63 15.07 13.00 31.44
CA VAL A 63 13.67 12.61 31.18
C VAL A 63 12.94 13.68 30.37
N TYR A 64 13.10 14.97 30.69
CA TYR A 64 12.48 16.04 29.89
C TYR A 64 13.00 16.06 28.45
N PHE A 65 14.29 15.82 28.25
CA PHE A 65 14.88 15.73 26.92
C PHE A 65 14.32 14.54 26.12
N TRP A 66 14.27 13.35 26.71
CA TRP A 66 13.73 12.15 26.08
C TRP A 66 12.21 12.23 25.82
N CYS A 67 11.44 12.85 26.70
CA CYS A 67 10.02 13.15 26.47
C CYS A 67 9.83 14.07 25.26
N GLY A 68 10.70 15.09 25.10
CA GLY A 68 10.71 15.93 23.90
C GLY A 68 10.99 15.14 22.62
N MET A 69 11.93 14.19 22.66
CA MET A 69 12.22 13.31 21.53
C MET A 69 11.02 12.44 21.12
N PHE A 70 10.23 11.94 22.07
CA PHE A 70 9.01 11.20 21.75
C PHE A 70 7.97 12.04 21.01
N LEU A 71 7.83 13.32 21.36
CA LEU A 71 6.93 14.23 20.66
C LEU A 71 7.34 14.38 19.18
N VAL A 72 8.65 14.55 18.93
CA VAL A 72 9.21 14.67 17.58
C VAL A 72 8.99 13.38 16.78
N ILE A 73 9.27 12.22 17.38
CA ILE A 73 9.06 10.91 16.73
C ILE A 73 7.58 10.72 16.37
N GLY A 74 6.67 11.05 17.28
CA GLY A 74 5.23 10.96 17.03
C GLY A 74 4.77 11.88 15.90
N ALA A 75 5.28 13.12 15.84
CA ALA A 75 4.98 14.05 14.76
C ALA A 75 5.48 13.54 13.40
N VAL A 76 6.71 13.02 13.34
CA VAL A 76 7.29 12.43 12.12
C VAL A 76 6.53 11.19 11.68
N GLN A 77 6.11 10.33 12.62
CA GLN A 77 5.31 9.14 12.32
C GLN A 77 3.96 9.52 11.71
N SER A 78 3.27 10.49 12.32
CA SER A 78 1.97 10.96 11.85
C SER A 78 2.07 11.51 10.42
N LEU A 79 3.07 12.35 10.16
CA LEU A 79 3.30 12.92 8.83
C LEU A 79 3.69 11.85 7.80
N SER A 80 4.57 10.92 8.16
CA SER A 80 5.02 9.84 7.26
C SER A 80 3.87 8.90 6.92
N PHE A 81 3.05 8.54 7.91
CA PHE A 81 1.89 7.68 7.70
C PHE A 81 0.84 8.38 6.83
N PHE A 82 0.54 9.65 7.10
CA PHE A 82 -0.40 10.44 6.31
C PHE A 82 0.06 10.57 4.84
N ALA A 83 1.34 10.91 4.62
CA ALA A 83 1.91 11.03 3.29
C ALA A 83 1.88 9.68 2.53
N SER A 84 2.26 8.58 3.21
CA SER A 84 2.23 7.23 2.64
C SER A 84 0.81 6.82 2.26
N ALA A 85 -0.16 7.03 3.16
CA ALA A 85 -1.56 6.68 2.94
C ALA A 85 -2.16 7.45 1.76
N MET A 86 -1.88 8.75 1.65
CA MET A 86 -2.34 9.57 0.53
C MET A 86 -1.70 9.16 -0.80
N CYS A 87 -0.39 8.93 -0.83
CA CYS A 87 0.33 8.58 -2.05
C CYS A 87 -0.04 7.18 -2.54
N LEU A 88 -0.01 6.18 -1.65
CA LEU A 88 -0.38 4.79 -1.99
C LEU A 88 -1.87 4.65 -2.27
N GLY A 89 -2.73 5.37 -1.55
CA GLY A 89 -4.17 5.40 -1.79
C GLY A 89 -4.50 5.92 -3.19
N ARG A 90 -3.97 7.09 -3.57
CA ARG A 90 -4.16 7.65 -4.92
C ARG A 90 -3.54 6.77 -6.01
N CYS A 91 -2.36 6.18 -5.75
CA CYS A 91 -1.73 5.25 -6.68
C CYS A 91 -2.60 4.01 -6.91
N GLY A 92 -3.15 3.42 -5.83
CA GLY A 92 -4.01 2.24 -5.89
C GLY A 92 -5.33 2.51 -6.61
N GLU A 93 -5.95 3.66 -6.38
CA GLU A 93 -7.17 4.07 -7.08
C GLU A 93 -6.93 4.23 -8.59
N ASN A 94 -5.87 4.95 -8.97
CA ASN A 94 -5.51 5.17 -10.36
C ASN A 94 -5.15 3.86 -11.08
N LEU A 95 -4.42 2.96 -10.42
CA LEU A 95 -4.12 1.63 -10.97
C LEU A 95 -5.42 0.83 -11.20
N THR A 96 -6.33 0.83 -10.22
CA THR A 96 -7.63 0.14 -10.32
C THR A 96 -8.46 0.70 -11.47
N MET A 97 -8.51 2.03 -11.61
CA MET A 97 -9.25 2.70 -12.68
C MET A 97 -8.72 2.30 -14.06
N LYS A 98 -7.40 2.33 -14.27
CA LYS A 98 -6.77 1.91 -15.52
C LYS A 98 -7.04 0.44 -15.84
N LEU A 99 -6.90 -0.45 -14.86
CA LEU A 99 -7.19 -1.87 -15.04
C LEU A 99 -8.65 -2.11 -15.46
N ARG A 100 -9.60 -1.41 -14.82
CA ARG A 100 -11.01 -1.49 -15.17
C ARG A 100 -11.28 -1.00 -16.59
N LEU A 101 -10.68 0.13 -16.99
CA LEU A 101 -10.86 0.68 -18.34
C LEU A 101 -10.31 -0.25 -19.42
N GLU A 102 -9.10 -0.77 -19.25
CA GLU A 102 -8.48 -1.68 -20.23
C GLU A 102 -9.21 -3.02 -20.32
N ALA A 103 -9.64 -3.58 -19.19
CA ALA A 103 -10.41 -4.81 -19.19
C ALA A 103 -11.80 -4.62 -19.84
N PHE A 104 -12.49 -3.50 -19.59
CA PHE A 104 -13.74 -3.19 -20.29
C PHE A 104 -13.54 -2.96 -21.78
N ARG A 105 -12.47 -2.26 -22.17
CA ARG A 105 -12.10 -2.05 -23.57
C ARG A 105 -11.80 -3.37 -24.29
N ASN A 106 -11.11 -4.30 -23.64
CA ASN A 106 -10.83 -5.63 -24.19
C ASN A 106 -12.10 -6.48 -24.31
N LEU A 107 -13.03 -6.35 -23.37
CA LEU A 107 -14.36 -6.97 -23.45
C LEU A 107 -15.07 -6.50 -24.74
N LEU A 108 -15.17 -5.19 -24.95
CA LEU A 108 -15.85 -4.61 -26.11
C LEU A 108 -15.22 -4.94 -27.48
N ARG A 109 -13.93 -5.33 -27.50
CA ARG A 109 -13.20 -5.69 -28.73
C ARG A 109 -13.39 -7.14 -29.16
N GLN A 110 -14.06 -7.95 -28.35
CA GLN A 110 -14.21 -9.38 -28.58
C GLN A 110 -15.33 -9.66 -29.59
N ASP A 111 -15.11 -10.63 -30.49
CA ASP A 111 -16.06 -10.98 -31.56
C ASP A 111 -17.41 -11.49 -31.05
N ILE A 112 -18.48 -11.31 -31.84
CA ILE A 112 -19.85 -11.79 -31.49
C ILE A 112 -19.85 -13.30 -31.18
N GLY A 113 -19.06 -14.10 -31.90
CA GLY A 113 -18.95 -15.54 -31.69
C GLY A 113 -18.35 -15.94 -30.35
N PHE A 114 -17.64 -15.05 -29.67
CA PHE A 114 -17.19 -15.26 -28.29
C PHE A 114 -18.35 -15.21 -27.30
N TYR A 115 -19.31 -14.32 -27.52
CA TYR A 115 -20.48 -14.13 -26.66
C TYR A 115 -21.57 -15.18 -26.86
N ASP A 116 -21.51 -15.91 -27.98
CA ASP A 116 -22.46 -16.97 -28.33
C ASP A 116 -22.19 -18.28 -27.56
N ASP A 117 -21.01 -18.40 -26.94
CA ASP A 117 -20.69 -19.51 -26.04
C ASP A 117 -21.43 -19.35 -24.70
N LEU A 118 -22.16 -20.38 -24.25
CA LEU A 118 -22.86 -20.45 -22.95
C LEU A 118 -21.94 -20.20 -21.73
N ARG A 119 -20.62 -20.33 -21.93
CA ARG A 119 -19.56 -20.04 -20.95
C ARG A 119 -19.26 -18.54 -20.82
N HIS A 120 -19.53 -17.77 -21.87
CA HIS A 120 -19.22 -16.34 -22.02
C HIS A 120 -20.48 -15.46 -22.15
N GLY A 121 -21.59 -15.90 -21.55
CA GLY A 121 -22.78 -15.06 -21.44
C GLY A 121 -22.45 -13.72 -20.76
N THR A 122 -22.93 -12.62 -21.33
CA THR A 122 -22.63 -11.23 -20.91
C THR A 122 -22.84 -10.98 -19.42
N GLY A 123 -23.86 -11.60 -18.81
CA GLY A 123 -24.10 -11.54 -17.36
C GLY A 123 -23.00 -12.19 -16.52
N LYS A 124 -22.49 -13.37 -16.94
CA LYS A 124 -21.41 -14.08 -16.22
C LYS A 124 -20.06 -13.37 -16.34
N LEU A 125 -19.77 -12.76 -17.50
CA LEU A 125 -18.58 -11.94 -17.67
C LEU A 125 -18.66 -10.65 -16.87
N CYS A 126 -19.83 -10.00 -16.82
CA CYS A 126 -20.01 -8.81 -15.99
C CYS A 126 -19.79 -9.12 -14.50
N THR A 127 -20.33 -10.25 -14.02
CA THR A 127 -20.09 -10.72 -12.64
C THR A 127 -18.60 -11.01 -12.40
N ARG A 128 -17.93 -11.78 -13.28
CA ARG A 128 -16.49 -12.06 -13.14
C ARG A 128 -15.64 -10.78 -13.19
N PHE A 129 -15.94 -9.87 -14.10
CA PHE A 129 -15.26 -8.59 -14.20
C PHE A 129 -15.44 -7.73 -12.93
N ALA A 130 -16.67 -7.69 -12.39
CA ALA A 130 -16.97 -6.98 -11.15
C ALA A 130 -16.33 -7.62 -9.91
N THR A 131 -16.10 -8.93 -9.91
CA THR A 131 -15.43 -9.66 -8.81
C THR A 131 -13.90 -9.61 -8.90
N ASP A 132 -13.32 -9.74 -10.10
CA ASP A 132 -11.87 -9.79 -10.30
C ASP A 132 -11.23 -8.40 -10.19
N ALA A 133 -11.88 -7.34 -10.68
CA ALA A 133 -11.36 -5.97 -10.62
C ALA A 133 -11.09 -5.44 -9.19
N PRO A 134 -11.94 -5.66 -8.17
CA PRO A 134 -11.62 -5.33 -6.80
C PRO A 134 -10.63 -6.32 -6.16
N ASN A 135 -10.63 -7.61 -6.54
CA ASN A 135 -9.71 -8.60 -5.96
C ASN A 135 -8.23 -8.30 -6.24
N VAL A 136 -7.90 -7.69 -7.38
CA VAL A 136 -6.53 -7.25 -7.70
C VAL A 136 -6.02 -6.16 -6.73
N ARG A 137 -6.91 -5.42 -6.05
CA ARG A 137 -6.50 -4.40 -5.06
C ARG A 137 -5.98 -5.01 -3.76
N TYR A 138 -6.51 -6.16 -3.35
CA TYR A 138 -6.18 -6.77 -2.06
C TYR A 138 -4.84 -7.51 -2.06
N VAL A 139 -4.39 -7.99 -3.23
CA VAL A 139 -3.09 -8.67 -3.38
C VAL A 139 -1.89 -7.72 -3.21
N GLY A 140 -2.10 -6.39 -3.29
CA GLY A 140 -1.06 -5.40 -3.03
C GLY A 140 -0.76 -5.14 -1.54
N PHE A 141 -1.51 -5.75 -0.62
CA PHE A 141 -1.42 -5.51 0.83
C PHE A 141 -1.32 -6.80 1.68
N ALA A 142 -0.97 -7.94 1.08
CA ALA A 142 -0.70 -9.20 1.77
C ALA A 142 0.74 -9.66 1.56
#